data_AF-A0A0B3ATI1-F1
#
_entry.id   AF-A0A0B3ATI1-F1
#
_cell.length_a   1.000
_cell.length_b   1.000
_cell.length_c   1.000
_cell.angle_alpha   90.00
_cell.angle_beta   90.00
_cell.angle_gamma   90.00
#
_symmetry.space_group_name_H-M   'P 1'
#
loop_
_entity.id
_entity.type
_entity.pdbx_description
1 polymer ?
#
loop_
_entity_poly.entity_id
_entity_poly.type
_entity_poly.pdbx_seq_one_letter_code
_entity_poly.pdbx_strand_id
1 'polypeptide(L)'
;MIDILSPILNHPLLQNPYMQSLAILLSFYAFSKIVHIILVRYILRLTKKTKTDIDDKIVESTNRPISLILLTIGGYLAFVPFRESFPNISIVEDIFASITIAIITYIVMRVADVLIDAWGRSFAEKAQSALDN
;
A
#
# COMPACT_ATOMS: atom_id res chain seq x y z
N MET A 1 -34.73 2.57 -10.38
CA MET A 1 -33.67 1.64 -9.92
C MET A 1 -33.02 2.08 -8.61
N ILE A 2 -32.92 3.39 -8.33
CA ILE A 2 -32.39 3.94 -7.06
C ILE A 2 -33.40 3.82 -5.90
N ASP A 3 -34.71 3.88 -6.17
CA ASP A 3 -35.76 3.85 -5.13
C ASP A 3 -35.83 2.57 -4.30
N ILE A 4 -35.45 1.42 -4.86
CA ILE A 4 -35.50 0.12 -4.18
C ILE A 4 -34.41 0.01 -3.09
N LEU A 5 -33.31 0.75 -3.26
CA LEU A 5 -32.20 0.77 -2.31
C LEU A 5 -32.32 1.88 -1.26
N SER A 6 -33.21 2.86 -1.48
CA SER A 6 -33.46 3.97 -0.56
C SER A 6 -33.82 3.54 0.88
N PRO A 7 -34.58 2.46 1.14
CA PRO A 7 -34.92 2.04 2.50
C PRO A 7 -33.71 1.41 3.20
N ILE A 8 -32.84 0.74 2.43
CA ILE A 8 -31.62 0.10 2.94
C ILE A 8 -30.58 1.16 3.26
N LEU A 9 -30.38 2.14 2.38
CA LEU A 9 -29.43 3.25 2.54
C LEU A 9 -29.81 4.20 3.70
N ASN A 10 -31.10 4.40 3.97
CA ASN A 10 -31.58 5.27 5.04
C ASN A 10 -31.73 4.56 6.41
N HIS A 11 -31.19 3.34 6.55
CA HIS A 11 -31.25 2.64 7.82
C HIS A 11 -30.44 3.41 8.89
N PRO A 12 -30.95 3.58 10.12
CA PRO A 12 -30.28 4.37 11.17
C PRO A 12 -28.88 3.86 11.54
N LEU A 13 -28.60 2.57 11.31
CA LEU A 13 -27.26 1.98 11.45
C LEU A 13 -26.26 2.52 10.41
N LEU A 14 -26.72 2.84 9.19
CA LEU A 14 -25.88 3.43 8.15
C LEU A 14 -25.72 4.94 8.30
N GLN A 15 -26.55 5.61 9.10
CA GLN A 15 -26.39 7.04 9.38
C GLN A 15 -25.46 7.32 10.58
N ASN A 16 -25.13 6.30 11.36
CA ASN A 16 -24.23 6.46 12.50
C ASN A 16 -22.77 6.60 12.02
N PRO A 17 -22.09 7.73 12.28
CA PRO A 17 -20.73 7.97 11.79
C PRO A 17 -19.71 6.97 12.37
N TYR A 18 -19.93 6.44 13.58
CA TYR A 18 -19.09 5.39 14.15
C TYR A 18 -19.20 4.08 13.37
N MET A 19 -20.41 3.71 12.93
CA MET A 19 -20.63 2.51 12.12
C MET A 19 -20.07 2.65 10.71
N GLN A 20 -20.24 3.82 10.08
CA GLN A 20 -19.65 4.10 8.78
C GLN A 20 -18.11 3.99 8.84
N SER A 21 -17.50 4.61 9.84
CA SER A 21 -16.05 4.61 10.01
C SER A 21 -15.50 3.21 10.28
N LEU A 22 -16.20 2.43 11.12
CA LEU A 22 -15.85 1.04 11.37
C LEU A 22 -15.96 0.19 10.10
N ALA A 23 -17.03 0.36 9.32
CA ALA A 23 -17.21 -0.35 8.05
C ALA A 23 -16.11 -0.01 7.04
N ILE A 24 -15.71 1.26 6.94
CA ILE A 24 -14.60 1.70 6.08
C ILE A 24 -13.28 1.04 6.53
N LEU A 25 -12.96 1.10 7.83
CA LEU A 25 -11.74 0.48 8.36
C LEU A 25 -11.69 -1.02 8.11
N LEU A 26 -12.78 -1.74 8.36
CA LEU A 26 -12.86 -3.18 8.12
C LEU A 26 -12.73 -3.50 6.63
N SER A 27 -13.35 -2.71 5.77
CA SER A 27 -13.28 -2.88 4.31
C SER A 27 -11.85 -2.69 3.80
N PHE A 28 -11.17 -1.62 4.22
CA PHE A 28 -9.78 -1.35 3.84
C PHE A 28 -8.80 -2.34 4.47
N TYR A 29 -9.05 -2.80 5.69
CA TYR A 29 -8.25 -3.86 6.31
C TYR A 29 -8.38 -5.18 5.54
N ALA A 30 -9.60 -5.57 5.18
CA ALA A 30 -9.84 -6.75 4.35
C ALA A 30 -9.18 -6.60 2.97
N PHE A 31 -9.32 -5.42 2.34
CA PHE A 31 -8.71 -5.14 1.05
C PHE A 31 -7.18 -5.16 1.11
N SER A 32 -6.57 -4.58 2.15
CA SER A 32 -5.13 -4.64 2.40
C SER A 32 -4.63 -6.09 2.52
N LYS A 33 -5.36 -6.95 3.24
CA LYS A 33 -5.06 -8.40 3.28
C LYS A 33 -5.16 -9.06 1.91
N ILE A 34 -6.18 -8.74 1.13
CA ILE A 34 -6.36 -9.29 -0.22
C ILE A 34 -5.19 -8.88 -1.11
N VAL A 35 -4.82 -7.59 -1.12
CA VAL A 35 -3.67 -7.08 -1.88
C VAL A 35 -2.39 -7.75 -1.43
N HIS A 36 -2.16 -7.90 -0.13
CA HIS A 36 -1.00 -8.62 0.39
C HIS A 36 -0.95 -10.07 -0.11
N ILE A 37 -2.07 -10.80 -0.05
CA ILE A 37 -2.15 -12.18 -0.55
C ILE A 37 -1.89 -12.23 -2.05
N ILE A 38 -2.41 -11.29 -2.83
CA ILE A 38 -2.21 -11.22 -4.28
C ILE A 38 -0.73 -10.95 -4.59
N LEU A 39 -0.11 -9.97 -3.94
CA LEU A 39 1.30 -9.64 -4.12
C LEU A 39 2.20 -10.84 -3.77
N VAL A 40 1.99 -11.48 -2.62
CA VAL A 40 2.77 -12.67 -2.21
C VAL A 40 2.54 -13.86 -3.13
N ARG A 41 1.29 -14.18 -3.48
CA ARG A 41 1.00 -15.44 -4.17
C ARG A 41 1.13 -15.35 -5.69
N TYR A 42 0.68 -14.25 -6.28
CA TYR A 42 0.67 -14.11 -7.74
C TYR A 42 1.96 -13.50 -8.24
N ILE A 43 2.41 -12.38 -7.66
CA ILE A 43 3.60 -11.70 -8.18
C ILE A 43 4.87 -12.52 -7.90
N LEU A 44 5.07 -13.05 -6.68
CA LEU A 44 6.25 -13.90 -6.42
C LEU A 44 6.27 -15.20 -7.27
N ARG A 45 5.11 -15.72 -7.70
CA ARG A 45 5.07 -16.88 -8.60
C ARG A 45 5.41 -16.53 -10.04
N LEU A 46 5.16 -15.29 -10.45
CA LEU A 46 5.53 -14.78 -11.77
C LEU A 46 7.02 -14.44 -11.81
N THR A 47 7.56 -13.83 -10.75
CA THR A 47 8.99 -13.50 -10.67
C THR A 47 9.87 -14.73 -10.49
N LYS A 48 9.39 -15.79 -9.83
CA LYS A 48 10.08 -17.10 -9.84
C LYS A 48 10.16 -17.78 -11.21
N LYS A 49 9.33 -17.38 -12.18
CA LYS A 49 9.43 -17.87 -13.56
C LYS A 49 10.42 -17.07 -14.40
N THR A 50 10.85 -15.90 -13.93
CA THR A 50 11.88 -15.09 -14.57
C THR A 50 13.27 -15.46 -14.03
N LYS A 51 14.30 -15.36 -14.88
CA LYS A 51 15.68 -15.76 -14.56
C LYS A 51 16.41 -14.75 -13.65
N THR A 52 15.73 -13.71 -13.18
CA THR A 52 16.32 -12.51 -12.58
C THR A 52 16.00 -12.41 -11.10
N ASP A 53 17.01 -12.56 -10.23
CA ASP A 53 16.88 -12.43 -8.76
C ASP A 53 16.44 -11.02 -8.29
N ILE A 54 16.51 -10.04 -9.18
CA ILE A 54 16.20 -8.63 -8.90
C ILE A 54 14.69 -8.44 -8.68
N ASP A 55 13.86 -9.06 -9.52
CA ASP A 55 12.40 -8.88 -9.48
C ASP A 55 11.81 -9.46 -8.20
N ASP A 56 12.34 -10.60 -7.73
CA ASP A 56 11.95 -11.22 -6.46
C ASP A 56 12.20 -10.28 -5.26
N LYS A 57 13.38 -9.65 -5.21
CA LYS A 57 13.76 -8.73 -4.13
C LYS A 57 12.94 -7.44 -4.13
N ILE A 58 12.62 -6.90 -5.30
CA ILE A 58 11.75 -5.71 -5.41
C ILE A 58 10.35 -6.03 -4.88
N VAL A 59 9.79 -7.16 -5.27
CA VAL A 59 8.43 -7.56 -4.86
C VAL A 59 8.37 -7.83 -3.35
N GLU A 60 9.34 -8.54 -2.80
CA GLU A 60 9.40 -8.81 -1.36
C GLU A 60 9.57 -7.53 -0.54
N SER A 61 10.41 -6.60 -0.99
CA SER A 61 10.63 -5.32 -0.30
C SER A 61 9.46 -4.35 -0.40
N THR A 62 8.68 -4.39 -1.48
CA THR A 62 7.58 -3.43 -1.75
C THR A 62 6.23 -3.86 -1.17
N ASN A 63 6.04 -5.16 -0.91
CA ASN A 63 4.75 -5.72 -0.47
C ASN A 63 4.25 -5.17 0.89
N ARG A 64 5.14 -5.04 1.88
CA ARG A 64 4.78 -4.48 3.20
C ARG A 64 4.39 -2.99 3.10
N PRO A 65 5.17 -2.12 2.44
CA PRO A 65 4.80 -0.72 2.24
C PRO A 65 3.47 -0.51 1.50
N ILE A 66 3.17 -1.28 0.46
CA ILE A 66 1.90 -1.14 -0.28
C ILE A 66 0.70 -1.38 0.63
N SER A 67 0.78 -2.40 1.48
CA SER A 67 -0.26 -2.70 2.48
C SER A 67 -0.46 -1.54 3.47
N LEU A 68 0.63 -0.85 3.84
CA LEU A 68 0.59 0.33 4.72
C LEU A 68 -0.05 1.55 4.04
N ILE A 69 0.19 1.77 2.75
CA ILE A 69 -0.49 2.84 1.99
C ILE A 69 -2.00 2.63 2.03
N LEU A 70 -2.46 1.40 1.77
CA LEU A 70 -3.89 1.06 1.80
C LEU A 70 -4.51 1.29 3.17
N LEU A 71 -3.81 0.92 4.25
CA LEU A 71 -4.28 1.19 5.61
C LEU A 71 -4.30 2.69 5.93
N THR A 72 -3.34 3.45 5.42
CA THR A 72 -3.26 4.92 5.60
C THR A 72 -4.45 5.60 4.90
N ILE A 73 -4.75 5.21 3.66
CA ILE A 73 -5.92 5.70 2.92
C ILE A 73 -7.23 5.30 3.63
N GLY A 74 -7.34 4.05 4.05
CA GLY A 74 -8.53 3.57 4.78
C GLY A 74 -8.74 4.30 6.11
N GLY A 75 -7.65 4.56 6.83
CA GLY A 75 -7.66 5.36 8.05
C GLY A 75 -8.15 6.78 7.79
N TYR A 76 -7.62 7.45 6.76
CA TYR A 76 -8.08 8.79 6.38
C TYR A 76 -9.56 8.81 6.00
N LEU A 77 -10.01 7.86 5.18
CA LEU A 77 -11.41 7.77 4.77
C LEU A 77 -12.35 7.45 5.94
N ALA A 78 -11.88 6.74 6.96
CA ALA A 78 -12.64 6.50 8.17
C ALA A 78 -12.84 7.78 9.01
N PHE A 79 -12.11 8.86 8.76
CA PHE A 79 -12.38 10.16 9.39
C PHE A 79 -13.43 10.99 8.65
N VAL A 80 -13.75 10.66 7.40
CA VAL A 80 -14.71 11.42 6.58
C VAL A 80 -16.09 11.56 7.26
N PRO A 81 -16.67 10.52 7.89
CA PRO A 81 -17.97 10.64 8.58
C PRO A 81 -17.97 11.65 9.73
N PHE A 82 -16.80 11.99 10.28
CA PHE A 82 -16.65 12.94 11.38
C PHE A 82 -16.23 14.34 10.95
N ARG A 83 -16.10 14.61 9.64
CA ARG A 83 -15.56 15.87 9.12
C ARG A 83 -16.27 17.11 9.65
N GLU A 84 -17.59 17.04 9.78
CA GLU A 84 -18.43 18.14 10.29
C GLU A 84 -18.25 18.37 11.80
N SER A 85 -17.82 17.34 12.55
CA SER A 85 -17.61 17.41 14.00
C SER A 85 -16.24 17.94 14.38
N PHE A 86 -15.28 18.02 13.44
CA PHE A 86 -13.92 18.47 13.70
C PHE A 86 -13.66 19.82 13.02
N PRO A 87 -13.50 20.92 13.78
CA PRO A 87 -13.30 22.25 13.20
C PRO A 87 -11.97 22.38 12.42
N ASN A 88 -11.00 21.49 12.65
CA ASN A 88 -9.66 21.54 12.06
C ASN A 88 -9.30 20.26 11.29
N ILE A 89 -10.17 19.82 10.36
CA ILE A 89 -9.91 18.62 9.55
C ILE A 89 -8.58 18.67 8.77
N SER A 90 -8.09 19.87 8.44
CA SER A 90 -6.82 20.08 7.73
C SER A 90 -5.63 19.47 8.47
N ILE A 91 -5.60 19.50 9.81
CA ILE A 91 -4.52 18.87 10.59
C ILE A 91 -4.52 17.34 10.37
N VAL A 92 -5.70 16.73 10.29
CA VAL A 92 -5.85 15.30 10.03
C VAL A 92 -5.36 14.99 8.61
N GLU A 93 -5.80 15.77 7.62
CA GLU A 93 -5.34 15.67 6.23
C GLU A 93 -3.81 15.76 6.13
N ASP A 94 -3.20 16.73 6.80
CA ASP A 94 -1.74 16.95 6.81
C ASP A 94 -0.97 15.80 7.48
N ILE A 95 -1.50 15.23 8.57
CA ILE A 95 -0.92 14.06 9.23
C ILE A 95 -0.92 12.85 8.29
N PHE A 96 -2.07 12.55 7.67
CA PHE A 96 -2.17 11.42 6.74
C PHE A 96 -1.31 11.64 5.48
N ALA A 97 -1.24 12.87 4.97
CA ALA A 97 -0.35 13.21 3.86
C ALA A 97 1.12 12.99 4.23
N SER A 98 1.54 13.45 5.42
CA SER A 98 2.91 13.27 5.92
C SER A 98 3.29 11.80 6.07
N ILE A 99 2.39 10.98 6.63
CA ILE A 99 2.57 9.52 6.75
C ILE A 99 2.70 8.89 5.36
N THR A 100 1.83 9.29 4.41
CA THR A 100 1.85 8.77 3.04
C THR A 100 3.17 9.11 2.33
N ILE A 101 3.65 10.35 2.46
CA ILE A 101 4.94 10.79 1.90
C ILE A 101 6.09 9.98 2.49
N ALA A 102 6.08 9.75 3.81
CA ALA A 102 7.12 8.94 4.47
C ALA A 102 7.13 7.50 3.95
N ILE A 103 5.96 6.89 3.75
CA ILE A 103 5.85 5.52 3.19
C ILE A 103 6.35 5.49 1.74
N ILE A 104 5.96 6.47 0.90
CA ILE A 104 6.42 6.54 -0.49
C ILE A 104 7.94 6.71 -0.54
N THR A 105 8.48 7.60 0.29
CA THR A 105 9.94 7.83 0.39
C THR A 105 10.65 6.53 0.78
N TYR A 106 10.12 5.79 1.76
CA TYR A 106 10.64 4.49 2.14
C TYR A 106 10.65 3.49 0.98
N ILE A 107 9.55 3.41 0.21
CA ILE A 107 9.48 2.54 -0.98
C ILE A 107 10.57 2.91 -1.99
N VAL A 108 10.70 4.20 -2.30
CA VAL A 108 11.70 4.69 -3.27
C VAL A 108 13.11 4.31 -2.83
N MET A 109 13.45 4.51 -1.55
CA MET A 109 14.75 4.11 -1.02
C MET A 109 14.99 2.60 -1.16
N ARG A 110 14.00 1.77 -0.81
CA ARG A 110 14.12 0.30 -0.93
C ARG A 110 14.30 -0.16 -2.37
N VAL A 111 13.59 0.46 -3.31
CA VAL A 111 13.77 0.16 -4.74
C VAL A 111 15.15 0.58 -5.21
N ALA A 112 15.62 1.77 -4.80
CA ALA A 112 16.97 2.25 -5.13
C ALA A 112 18.06 1.32 -4.60
N ASP A 113 17.96 0.85 -3.34
CA ASP A 113 18.90 -0.12 -2.75
C ASP A 113 18.99 -1.39 -3.61
N VAL A 114 17.84 -1.94 -4.01
CA VAL A 114 17.81 -3.17 -4.82
C VAL A 114 18.44 -2.96 -6.21
N LEU A 115 18.24 -1.79 -6.83
CA LEU A 115 18.85 -1.46 -8.11
C LEU A 115 20.37 -1.26 -7.99
N ILE A 116 20.83 -0.59 -6.93
CA ILE A 116 22.27 -0.38 -6.67
C ILE A 116 22.95 -1.72 -6.45
N ASP A 117 22.37 -2.60 -5.62
CA ASP A 117 22.88 -3.96 -5.37
C ASP A 117 22.98 -4.78 -6.65
N ALA A 118 21.95 -4.70 -7.51
CA ALA A 118 21.92 -5.40 -8.78
C ALA A 118 23.03 -4.92 -9.73
N TRP A 119 23.18 -3.61 -9.87
CA TRP A 119 24.21 -3.02 -10.70
C TRP A 119 25.62 -3.35 -10.20
N GLY A 120 25.86 -3.21 -8.89
CA GLY A 120 27.14 -3.51 -8.25
C GLY A 120 27.61 -4.96 -8.47
N ARG A 121 26.69 -5.93 -8.39
CA ARG A 121 27.00 -7.34 -8.70
C ARG A 121 27.44 -7.53 -10.15
N SER A 122 26.68 -6.97 -11.10
CA SER A 122 27.00 -7.09 -12.52
C SER A 122 28.34 -6.42 -12.90
N PHE A 123 28.71 -5.35 -12.20
CA PHE A 123 29.97 -4.65 -12.40
C PHE A 123 31.15 -5.47 -11.84
N ALA A 124 30.99 -6.04 -10.64
CA ALA A 124 32.00 -6.89 -10.01
C ALA A 124 32.31 -8.14 -10.85
N GLU A 125 31.28 -8.81 -11.39
CA GLU A 125 31.45 -9.97 -12.27
C GLU A 125 32.24 -9.63 -13.54
N LYS A 126 31.94 -8.49 -14.17
CA LYS A 126 32.67 -8.00 -15.35
C LYS A 126 34.12 -7.63 -15.02
N ALA A 127 34.35 -7.01 -13.87
CA ALA A 127 35.68 -6.61 -13.43
C ALA A 127 36.58 -7.83 -13.14
N GLN A 128 36.07 -8.86 -12.47
CA GLN A 128 36.80 -10.12 -12.24
C GLN A 128 37.10 -10.85 -13.55
N SER A 129 36.12 -10.98 -14.45
CA SER A 129 36.34 -11.62 -15.75
C SER A 129 37.37 -10.90 -16.62
N ALA A 130 37.58 -9.60 -16.44
CA ALA A 130 38.61 -8.85 -17.16
C ALA A 130 40.01 -9.00 -16.56
N LEU A 131 40.12 -9.36 -15.29
CA LEU A 131 41.39 -9.58 -14.58
C LEU A 131 41.93 -11.01 -14.74
N ASP A 132 41.04 -11.97 -14.98
CA ASP A 132 41.39 -13.39 -15.17
C ASP A 132 41.77 -13.75 -16.63
N ASN A 133 41.72 -12.79 -17.58
CA ASN A 133 42.15 -12.94 -18.98
C ASN A 133 43.48 -12.22 -19.25
#